data_AF-A0A0K8UPJ7-F1
#
_entry.id   AF-A0A0K8UPJ7-F1
#
_cell.length_a   1.000
_cell.length_b   1.000
_cell.length_c   1.000
_cell.angle_alpha   90.00
_cell.angle_beta   90.00
_cell.angle_gamma   90.00
#
_symmetry.space_group_name_H-M   'P 1'
#
loop_
_entity.id
_entity.type
_entity.pdbx_description
1 polymer ?
#
loop_
_entity_poly.entity_id
_entity_poly.type
_entity_poly.pdbx_seq_one_letter_code
_entity_poly.pdbx_strand_id
1 'polypeptide(L)'
;MQNNNPLMSPNNQHFIRKLQDLPQFSGSPEEWRMFIVAFKETTNMFAYSNVENLLSLQKALKGDARSKVESLLIHPSSVNAVISSLQFHYRRPELLIRSQLTKVRSFPSITSGKIHEIANYSSMVTNLVAFLENARAAPHLSKPTLLDELVSKLPIYKREEWARHTFAINKPYRTICEFSSWLQQMSTYVVMATELNTPHVSSEQPSRKCNRSPKTVLTISEEKFKCIFCKDNHRLYQCMKFNKVNNDKRWEIVKTNRFYFCCVFPGHNVYNCTNCHIVRNIVINYQRTFIIEKVHVSNIVTFRR
;
A
#
# COMPACT_ATOMS: atom_id res chain seq x y z
N MET A 1 80.03 -14.44 36.03
CA MET A 1 78.78 -14.71 35.27
C MET A 1 77.61 -14.59 36.23
N GLN A 2 76.46 -14.13 35.71
CA GLN A 2 75.16 -13.90 36.36
C GLN A 2 74.91 -12.46 36.80
N ASN A 3 74.44 -11.69 35.82
CA ASN A 3 73.79 -10.40 36.01
C ASN A 3 72.28 -10.67 36.11
N ASN A 4 71.69 -10.44 37.28
CA ASN A 4 70.26 -10.56 37.52
C ASN A 4 69.56 -9.27 37.09
N ASN A 5 68.91 -9.27 35.93
CA ASN A 5 67.92 -8.26 35.58
C ASN A 5 66.52 -8.86 35.70
N PRO A 6 65.61 -8.28 36.50
CA PRO A 6 64.22 -8.69 36.50
C PRO A 6 63.56 -8.27 35.19
N LEU A 7 62.87 -9.23 34.56
CA LEU A 7 62.02 -9.03 33.40
C LEU A 7 60.95 -7.97 33.71
N MET A 8 61.10 -6.77 33.17
CA MET A 8 60.02 -5.79 33.10
C MET A 8 58.87 -6.39 32.28
N SER A 9 57.71 -6.55 32.90
CA SER A 9 56.47 -6.92 32.22
C SER A 9 56.13 -5.87 31.15
N PRO A 10 55.71 -6.28 29.94
CA PRO A 10 55.36 -5.33 28.90
C PRO A 10 54.02 -4.66 29.25
N ASN A 11 54.13 -3.37 29.53
CA ASN A 11 53.20 -2.29 29.23
C ASN A 11 51.72 -2.69 29.05
N ASN A 12 50.92 -2.39 30.09
CA ASN A 12 49.47 -2.44 30.07
C ASN A 12 48.92 -1.26 29.23
N GLN A 13 49.10 -1.32 27.91
CA GLN A 13 48.42 -0.41 26.99
C GLN A 13 46.94 -0.77 26.96
N HIS A 14 46.15 -0.12 27.80
CA HIS A 14 44.71 -0.03 27.63
C HIS A 14 44.42 0.69 26.31
N PHE A 15 44.48 -0.02 25.19
CA PHE A 15 43.89 0.45 23.95
C PHE A 15 42.41 0.67 24.22
N ILE A 16 41.98 1.94 24.20
CA ILE A 16 40.56 2.29 24.22
C ILE A 16 39.96 1.66 22.97
N ARG A 17 39.31 0.50 23.16
CA ARG A 17 38.67 -0.23 22.07
C ARG A 17 37.59 0.68 21.46
N LYS A 18 37.57 0.78 20.13
CA LYS A 18 36.50 1.51 19.43
C LYS A 18 35.17 0.81 19.70
N LEU A 19 34.26 1.52 20.35
CA LEU A 19 32.92 1.02 20.67
C LEU A 19 32.01 1.12 19.44
N GLN A 20 31.12 0.14 19.29
CA GLN A 20 30.07 0.19 18.28
C GLN A 20 29.05 1.25 18.65
N ASP A 21 28.61 2.00 17.64
CA ASP A 21 27.61 3.04 17.84
C ASP A 21 26.24 2.40 18.03
N LEU A 22 25.67 2.61 19.22
CA LEU A 22 24.27 2.28 19.46
C LEU A 22 23.37 3.29 18.72
N PRO A 23 22.20 2.84 18.24
CA PRO A 23 21.23 3.78 17.69
C PRO A 23 20.81 4.79 18.77
N GLN A 24 20.62 6.03 18.35
CA GLN A 24 20.17 7.07 19.26
C GLN A 24 18.82 6.72 19.87
N PHE A 25 18.67 6.96 21.17
CA PHE A 25 17.42 6.73 21.88
C PHE A 25 17.02 7.97 22.67
N SER A 26 15.92 8.59 22.23
CA SER A 26 15.36 9.83 22.78
C SER A 26 14.19 9.61 23.74
N GLY A 27 13.67 8.38 23.78
CA GLY A 27 12.48 8.00 24.56
C GLY A 27 11.28 7.62 23.70
N SER A 28 11.39 7.60 22.36
CA SER A 28 10.29 7.16 21.52
C SER A 28 10.09 5.63 21.65
N PRO A 29 8.85 5.14 21.77
CA PRO A 29 8.60 3.70 21.87
C PRO A 29 9.14 2.92 20.68
N GLU A 30 9.17 3.55 19.50
CA GLU A 30 9.59 2.94 18.22
C GLU A 30 11.11 2.70 18.20
N GLU A 31 11.90 3.63 18.77
CA GLU A 31 13.35 3.50 18.94
C GLU A 31 13.72 2.44 19.99
N TRP A 32 12.90 2.27 21.04
CA TRP A 32 13.23 1.44 22.19
C TRP A 32 13.64 0.01 21.81
N ARG A 33 12.90 -0.63 20.90
CA ARG A 33 13.22 -2.01 20.46
C ARG A 33 14.55 -2.09 19.73
N MET A 34 14.83 -1.16 18.83
CA MET A 34 16.10 -1.13 18.10
C MET A 34 17.27 -0.91 19.06
N PHE A 35 17.12 0.06 19.98
CA PHE A 35 18.13 0.38 20.98
C PHE A 35 18.43 -0.78 21.92
N ILE A 36 17.41 -1.40 22.53
CA ILE A 36 17.66 -2.44 23.54
C ILE A 36 18.21 -3.73 22.92
N VAL A 37 17.83 -4.05 21.67
CA VAL A 37 18.41 -5.17 20.93
C VAL A 37 19.87 -4.88 20.60
N ALA A 38 20.16 -3.72 20.00
CA ALA A 38 21.53 -3.32 19.68
C ALA A 38 22.43 -3.29 20.92
N PHE A 39 21.94 -2.77 22.05
CA PHE A 39 22.66 -2.80 23.33
C PHE A 39 22.99 -4.22 23.75
N LYS A 40 22.00 -5.12 23.80
CA LYS A 40 22.22 -6.52 24.19
C LYS A 40 23.18 -7.27 23.27
N GLU A 41 23.01 -7.11 21.95
CA GLU A 41 23.86 -7.76 20.96
C GLU A 41 25.30 -7.26 21.05
N THR A 42 25.51 -5.94 21.13
CA THR A 42 26.87 -5.38 21.27
C THR A 42 27.53 -5.77 22.59
N THR A 43 26.79 -5.75 23.71
CA THR A 43 27.31 -6.21 25.00
C THR A 43 27.72 -7.68 24.95
N ASN A 44 26.90 -8.55 24.35
CA ASN A 44 27.17 -9.99 24.28
C ASN A 44 28.29 -10.33 23.27
N MET A 45 28.17 -9.85 22.04
CA MET A 45 29.09 -10.16 20.94
C MET A 45 30.51 -9.66 21.19
N PHE A 46 30.65 -8.50 21.85
CA PHE A 46 31.94 -7.90 22.13
C PHE A 46 32.39 -8.03 23.58
N ALA A 47 31.60 -8.69 24.43
CA ALA A 47 31.85 -8.84 25.87
C ALA A 47 32.14 -7.49 26.57
N TYR A 48 31.33 -6.47 26.29
CA TYR A 48 31.55 -5.13 26.86
C TYR A 48 31.42 -5.13 28.38
N SER A 49 32.44 -4.55 29.01
CA SER A 49 32.45 -4.21 30.43
C SER A 49 31.41 -3.14 30.75
N ASN A 50 31.12 -2.99 32.04
CA ASN A 50 30.24 -1.92 32.51
C ASN A 50 30.78 -0.51 32.17
N VAL A 51 32.10 -0.34 32.08
CA VAL A 51 32.70 0.94 31.66
C VAL A 51 32.34 1.23 30.20
N GLU A 52 32.52 0.26 29.32
CA GLU A 52 32.22 0.39 27.88
C GLU A 52 30.72 0.54 27.61
N ASN A 53 29.88 -0.19 28.35
CA ASN A 53 28.43 -0.06 28.26
C ASN A 53 27.97 1.32 28.74
N LEU A 54 28.53 1.84 29.84
CA LEU A 54 28.21 3.18 30.34
C LEU A 54 28.54 4.26 29.31
N LEU A 55 29.73 4.21 28.71
CA LEU A 55 30.14 5.16 27.66
C LEU A 55 29.20 5.09 26.44
N SER A 56 28.85 3.88 26.01
CA SER A 56 27.89 3.66 24.91
C SER A 56 26.52 4.25 25.24
N LEU A 57 26.01 4.04 26.46
CA LEU A 57 24.74 4.60 26.94
C LEU A 57 24.78 6.14 27.01
N GLN A 58 25.84 6.72 27.55
CA GLN A 58 26.01 8.18 27.60
C GLN A 58 26.01 8.81 26.20
N LYS A 59 26.59 8.14 25.20
CA LYS A 59 26.61 8.61 23.82
C LYS A 59 25.25 8.49 23.14
N ALA A 60 24.55 7.38 23.35
CA ALA A 60 23.32 7.04 22.63
C ALA A 60 22.05 7.67 23.20
N LEU A 61 21.96 7.84 24.53
CA LEU A 61 20.79 8.40 25.20
C LEU A 61 20.69 9.90 25.00
N LYS A 62 19.51 10.38 24.60
CA LYS A 62 19.16 11.78 24.37
C LYS A 62 17.78 12.10 24.95
N GLY A 63 17.43 13.39 24.98
CA GLY A 63 16.07 13.86 25.31
C GLY A 63 15.51 13.33 26.63
N ASP A 64 14.24 12.91 26.59
CA ASP A 64 13.49 12.38 27.74
C ASP A 64 14.13 11.11 28.31
N ALA A 65 14.61 10.21 27.44
CA ALA A 65 15.28 8.98 27.88
C ALA A 65 16.54 9.26 28.71
N ARG A 66 17.36 10.22 28.29
CA ARG A 66 18.56 10.62 29.06
C ARG A 66 18.17 11.25 30.40
N SER A 67 17.20 12.17 30.38
CA SER A 67 16.79 12.92 31.56
C SER A 67 16.32 12.01 32.70
N LYS A 68 15.62 10.91 32.36
CA LYS A 68 15.12 9.94 33.36
C LYS A 68 16.18 9.09 34.05
N VAL A 69 17.40 9.00 33.49
CA VAL A 69 18.48 8.17 34.04
C VAL A 69 19.77 8.97 34.26
N GLU A 70 19.70 10.29 34.19
CA GLU A 70 20.87 11.17 34.22
C GLU A 70 21.75 10.95 35.46
N SER A 71 21.14 10.87 36.64
CA SER A 71 21.84 10.58 37.90
C SER A 71 22.45 9.18 37.97
N LEU A 72 21.96 8.24 37.15
CA LEU A 72 22.46 6.87 37.06
C LEU A 72 23.58 6.73 36.02
N LEU A 73 23.85 7.74 35.18
CA LEU A 73 24.87 7.69 34.14
C LEU A 73 26.27 8.09 34.64
N ILE A 74 26.52 8.02 35.95
CA ILE A 74 27.76 8.50 36.57
C ILE A 74 28.79 7.39 36.73
N HIS A 75 28.38 6.20 37.18
CA HIS A 75 29.31 5.14 37.58
C HIS A 75 29.07 3.82 36.81
N PRO A 76 30.10 3.05 36.43
CA PRO A 76 29.91 1.80 35.70
C PRO A 76 29.00 0.78 36.43
N SER A 77 29.02 0.74 37.76
CA SER A 77 28.16 -0.18 38.53
C SER A 77 26.66 0.06 38.36
N SER A 78 26.23 1.25 37.91
CA SER A 78 24.81 1.57 37.72
C SER A 78 24.25 1.23 36.33
N VAL A 79 25.05 0.65 35.42
CA VAL A 79 24.58 0.24 34.07
C VAL A 79 23.30 -0.61 34.14
N ASN A 80 23.25 -1.58 35.04
CA ASN A 80 22.05 -2.40 35.22
C ASN A 80 20.85 -1.57 35.67
N ALA A 81 21.04 -0.64 36.61
CA ALA A 81 19.98 0.25 37.08
C ALA A 81 19.47 1.19 35.96
N VAL A 82 20.37 1.70 35.11
CA VAL A 82 20.02 2.48 33.91
C VAL A 82 19.11 1.67 33.00
N ILE A 83 19.54 0.46 32.62
CA ILE A 83 18.76 -0.41 31.71
C ILE A 83 17.41 -0.80 32.32
N SER A 84 17.35 -1.11 33.61
CA SER A 84 16.10 -1.41 34.31
C SER A 84 15.15 -0.22 34.34
N SER A 85 15.65 1.00 34.59
CA SER A 85 14.84 2.22 34.57
C SER A 85 14.29 2.49 33.16
N LEU A 86 15.13 2.40 32.12
CA LEU A 86 14.68 2.56 30.74
C LEU A 86 13.65 1.48 30.35
N GLN A 87 13.85 0.24 30.77
CA GLN A 87 12.86 -0.82 30.58
C GLN A 87 11.53 -0.47 31.27
N PHE A 88 11.56 -0.05 32.52
CA PHE A 88 10.35 0.33 33.26
C PHE A 88 9.56 1.43 32.54
N HIS A 89 10.26 2.44 32.02
CA HIS A 89 9.61 3.58 31.37
C HIS A 89 9.17 3.29 29.92
N TYR A 90 9.93 2.51 29.16
CA TYR A 90 9.78 2.41 27.70
C TYR A 90 9.45 1.02 27.17
N ARG A 91 9.49 -0.03 28.00
CA ARG A 91 9.03 -1.38 27.63
C ARG A 91 7.50 -1.45 27.67
N ARG A 92 6.86 -0.70 26.78
CA ARG A 92 5.40 -0.62 26.62
C ARG A 92 4.96 -1.17 25.27
N PRO A 93 5.05 -2.51 25.05
CA PRO A 93 4.64 -3.13 23.78
C PRO A 93 3.19 -2.79 23.41
N GLU A 94 2.32 -2.59 24.41
CA GLU A 94 0.92 -2.18 24.23
C GLU A 94 0.77 -0.83 23.54
N LEU A 95 1.65 0.14 23.82
CA LEU A 95 1.61 1.45 23.16
C LEU A 95 2.04 1.34 21.70
N LEU A 96 3.04 0.50 21.41
CA LEU A 96 3.48 0.24 20.05
C LEU A 96 2.42 -0.52 19.25
N ILE A 97 1.83 -1.55 19.83
CA ILE A 97 0.69 -2.28 19.22
C ILE A 97 -0.43 -1.30 18.91
N ARG A 98 -0.80 -0.44 19.86
CA ARG A 98 -1.84 0.57 19.65
C ARG A 98 -1.48 1.57 18.56
N SER A 99 -0.22 2.03 18.49
CA SER A 99 0.27 2.91 17.43
C SER A 99 0.15 2.24 16.06
N GLN A 100 0.61 0.99 15.92
CA GLN A 100 0.54 0.25 14.65
C GLN A 100 -0.90 -0.03 14.21
N LEU A 101 -1.77 -0.42 15.15
CA LEU A 101 -3.20 -0.57 14.87
C LEU A 101 -3.84 0.75 14.44
N THR A 102 -3.48 1.86 15.08
CA THR A 102 -3.98 3.20 14.72
C THR A 102 -3.55 3.59 13.31
N LYS A 103 -2.28 3.35 12.96
CA LYS A 103 -1.75 3.62 11.61
C LYS A 103 -2.58 2.89 10.54
N VAL A 104 -2.79 1.58 10.70
CA VAL A 104 -3.55 0.78 9.72
C VAL A 104 -5.03 1.18 9.69
N ARG A 105 -5.64 1.47 10.85
CA ARG A 105 -7.03 1.95 10.94
C ARG A 105 -7.24 3.32 10.29
N SER A 106 -6.23 4.18 10.33
CA SER A 106 -6.26 5.51 9.71
C SER A 106 -6.13 5.47 8.19
N PHE A 107 -5.79 4.31 7.60
CA PHE A 107 -5.73 4.17 6.16
C PHE A 107 -7.09 4.52 5.52
N PRO A 108 -7.13 5.40 4.50
CA PRO A 108 -8.38 5.83 3.89
C PRO A 108 -9.07 4.69 3.14
N SER A 109 -10.40 4.70 3.09
CA SER A 109 -11.13 3.71 2.29
C SER A 109 -10.76 3.84 0.80
N ILE A 110 -10.36 2.72 0.21
CA ILE A 110 -9.96 2.62 -1.18
C ILE A 110 -11.21 2.62 -2.05
N THR A 111 -11.31 3.61 -2.92
CA THR A 111 -12.37 3.69 -3.93
C THR A 111 -12.00 2.93 -5.21
N SER A 112 -12.97 2.53 -6.02
CA SER A 112 -12.72 1.78 -7.27
C SER A 112 -11.76 2.46 -8.24
N GLY A 113 -11.69 3.80 -8.26
CA GLY A 113 -10.75 4.56 -9.10
C GLY A 113 -9.31 4.64 -8.58
N LYS A 114 -9.04 4.17 -7.36
CA LYS A 114 -7.72 4.20 -6.71
C LYS A 114 -7.22 2.79 -6.39
N ILE A 115 -7.44 1.85 -7.31
CA ILE A 115 -7.09 0.44 -7.08
C ILE A 115 -5.59 0.23 -6.82
N HIS A 116 -4.73 1.09 -7.37
CA HIS A 116 -3.28 1.06 -7.13
C HIS A 116 -2.91 1.22 -5.64
N GLU A 117 -3.74 1.89 -4.83
CA GLU A 117 -3.53 2.02 -3.39
C GLU A 117 -3.62 0.69 -2.63
N ILE A 118 -4.18 -0.36 -3.27
CA ILE A 118 -4.19 -1.71 -2.68
C ILE A 118 -2.76 -2.21 -2.43
N ALA A 119 -1.79 -1.81 -3.26
CA ALA A 119 -0.39 -2.19 -3.04
C ALA A 119 0.17 -1.60 -1.75
N ASN A 120 0.00 -0.29 -1.56
CA ASN A 120 0.40 0.42 -0.33
C ASN A 120 -0.30 -0.16 0.90
N TYR A 121 -1.60 -0.41 0.79
CA TYR A 121 -2.39 -0.99 1.87
C TYR A 121 -1.94 -2.42 2.21
N SER A 122 -1.66 -3.23 1.20
CA SER A 122 -1.14 -4.60 1.35
C SER A 122 0.19 -4.62 2.10
N SER A 123 1.13 -3.75 1.73
CA SER A 123 2.39 -3.58 2.47
C SER A 123 2.16 -3.16 3.92
N MET A 124 1.23 -2.24 4.16
CA MET A 124 0.91 -1.78 5.51
C MET A 124 0.31 -2.89 6.40
N VAL A 125 -0.64 -3.67 5.87
CA VAL A 125 -1.24 -4.82 6.58
C VAL A 125 -0.19 -5.91 6.82
N THR A 126 0.68 -6.19 5.84
CA THR A 126 1.79 -7.15 5.99
C THR A 126 2.73 -6.73 7.12
N ASN A 127 3.12 -5.46 7.15
CA ASN A 127 3.99 -4.92 8.20
C ASN A 127 3.33 -5.01 9.58
N LEU A 128 2.01 -4.82 9.67
CA LEU A 128 1.27 -5.04 10.91
C LEU A 128 1.34 -6.49 11.38
N VAL A 129 1.12 -7.46 10.47
CA VAL A 129 1.20 -8.90 10.79
C VAL A 129 2.58 -9.24 11.34
N ALA A 130 3.62 -8.91 10.60
CA ALA A 130 5.01 -9.14 11.01
C ALA A 130 5.31 -8.46 12.35
N PHE A 131 4.87 -7.22 12.55
CA PHE A 131 5.05 -6.50 13.81
C PHE A 131 4.40 -7.24 14.99
N LEU A 132 3.14 -7.69 14.84
CA LEU A 132 2.37 -8.33 15.91
C LEU A 132 2.93 -9.72 16.25
N GLU A 133 3.40 -10.48 15.27
CA GLU A 133 4.11 -11.75 15.49
C GLU A 133 5.39 -11.53 16.30
N ASN A 134 6.23 -10.59 15.87
CA ASN A 134 7.48 -10.25 16.55
C ASN A 134 7.26 -9.67 17.96
N ALA A 135 6.13 -8.99 18.18
CA ALA A 135 5.75 -8.46 19.49
C ALA A 135 5.09 -9.53 20.41
N ARG A 136 4.98 -10.79 19.96
CA ARG A 136 4.22 -11.86 20.65
C ARG A 136 2.77 -11.47 20.94
N ALA A 137 2.18 -10.68 20.03
CA ALA A 137 0.83 -10.15 20.10
C ALA A 137 -0.11 -10.81 19.07
N ALA A 138 0.19 -12.06 18.69
CA ALA A 138 -0.60 -12.87 17.75
C ALA A 138 -2.11 -12.94 18.06
N PRO A 139 -2.59 -12.88 19.33
CA PRO A 139 -4.03 -12.84 19.61
C PRO A 139 -4.78 -11.66 18.95
N HIS A 140 -4.08 -10.57 18.59
CA HIS A 140 -4.70 -9.48 17.82
C HIS A 140 -5.01 -9.88 16.36
N LEU A 141 -4.25 -10.82 15.78
CA LEU A 141 -4.40 -11.29 14.40
C LEU A 141 -5.62 -12.18 14.19
N SER A 142 -6.14 -12.75 15.28
CA SER A 142 -7.34 -13.60 15.28
C SER A 142 -8.62 -12.83 15.64
N LYS A 143 -8.57 -11.50 15.80
CA LYS A 143 -9.74 -10.69 16.17
C LYS A 143 -10.66 -10.46 14.96
N PRO A 144 -11.90 -10.99 14.94
CA PRO A 144 -12.80 -10.83 13.79
C PRO A 144 -13.17 -9.38 13.52
N THR A 145 -13.40 -8.58 14.57
CA THR A 145 -13.75 -7.16 14.43
C THR A 145 -12.65 -6.34 13.75
N LEU A 146 -11.39 -6.61 14.09
CA LEU A 146 -10.27 -5.96 13.42
C LEU A 146 -10.17 -6.41 11.97
N LEU A 147 -10.37 -7.71 11.67
CA LEU A 147 -10.42 -8.18 10.30
C LEU A 147 -11.52 -7.48 9.49
N ASP A 148 -12.73 -7.35 10.04
CA ASP A 148 -13.85 -6.68 9.36
C ASP A 148 -13.56 -5.20 9.11
N GLU A 149 -12.95 -4.49 10.09
CA GLU A 149 -12.48 -3.12 9.91
C GLU A 149 -11.48 -3.01 8.74
N LEU A 150 -10.52 -3.93 8.65
CA LEU A 150 -9.51 -3.94 7.60
C LEU A 150 -10.10 -4.27 6.21
N VAL A 151 -11.03 -5.22 6.14
CA VAL A 151 -11.74 -5.58 4.91
C VAL A 151 -12.62 -4.42 4.44
N SER A 152 -13.23 -3.67 5.36
CA SER A 152 -14.10 -2.53 5.05
C SER A 152 -13.39 -1.39 4.29
N LYS A 153 -12.06 -1.32 4.38
CA LYS A 153 -11.24 -0.35 3.64
C LYS A 153 -11.19 -0.62 2.14
N LEU A 154 -11.57 -1.82 1.68
CA LEU A 154 -11.53 -2.19 0.27
C LEU A 154 -12.82 -1.77 -0.49
N PRO A 155 -12.72 -1.54 -1.81
CA PRO A 155 -13.91 -1.37 -2.65
C PRO A 155 -14.85 -2.59 -2.53
N ILE A 156 -16.15 -2.37 -2.73
CA ILE A 156 -17.17 -3.44 -2.57
C ILE A 156 -16.87 -4.71 -3.37
N TYR A 157 -16.41 -4.58 -4.62
CA TYR A 157 -16.10 -5.72 -5.47
C TYR A 157 -14.88 -6.52 -4.98
N LYS A 158 -13.92 -5.87 -4.30
CA LYS A 158 -12.79 -6.56 -3.65
C LYS A 158 -13.20 -7.22 -2.34
N ARG A 159 -14.16 -6.65 -1.62
CA ARG A 159 -14.76 -7.29 -0.44
C ARG A 159 -15.52 -8.56 -0.82
N GLU A 160 -16.26 -8.53 -1.92
CA GLU A 160 -16.92 -9.73 -2.46
C GLU A 160 -15.89 -10.77 -2.92
N GLU A 161 -14.82 -10.36 -3.59
CA GLU A 161 -13.73 -11.26 -3.97
C GLU A 161 -13.06 -11.94 -2.77
N TRP A 162 -12.80 -11.19 -1.70
CA TRP A 162 -12.33 -11.75 -0.43
C TRP A 162 -13.33 -12.74 0.17
N ALA A 163 -14.63 -12.40 0.18
CA ALA A 163 -15.68 -13.29 0.68
C ALA A 163 -15.74 -14.61 -0.09
N ARG A 164 -15.55 -14.58 -1.41
CA ARG A 164 -15.51 -15.77 -2.27
C ARG A 164 -14.27 -16.61 -2.03
N HIS A 165 -13.10 -15.98 -1.95
CA HIS A 165 -11.83 -16.64 -1.66
C HIS A 165 -11.90 -17.42 -0.34
N THR A 166 -12.45 -16.78 0.68
CA THR A 166 -12.57 -17.37 2.01
C THR A 166 -13.69 -18.40 2.14
N PHE A 167 -14.76 -18.31 1.34
CA PHE A 167 -15.75 -19.38 1.24
C PHE A 167 -15.12 -20.67 0.67
N ALA A 168 -14.25 -20.55 -0.33
CA ALA A 168 -13.58 -21.70 -0.94
C ALA A 168 -12.62 -22.43 0.01
N ILE A 169 -12.02 -21.73 0.99
CA ILE A 169 -11.05 -22.29 1.94
C ILE A 169 -11.71 -23.14 3.04
N ASN A 170 -13.03 -23.02 3.22
CA ASN A 170 -13.83 -23.80 4.18
C ASN A 170 -13.26 -23.82 5.62
N LYS A 171 -12.73 -22.68 6.09
CA LYS A 171 -12.26 -22.52 7.47
C LYS A 171 -13.29 -21.80 8.36
N PRO A 172 -13.48 -22.25 9.60
CA PRO A 172 -14.47 -21.66 10.52
C PRO A 172 -14.06 -20.26 11.01
N TYR A 173 -12.76 -19.99 11.13
CA TYR A 173 -12.24 -18.71 11.63
C TYR A 173 -11.20 -18.16 10.66
N ARG A 174 -11.39 -16.90 10.26
CA ARG A 174 -10.51 -16.19 9.34
C ARG A 174 -9.61 -15.26 10.13
N THR A 175 -8.36 -15.14 9.69
CA THR A 175 -7.36 -14.32 10.38
C THR A 175 -6.85 -13.18 9.51
N ILE A 176 -6.25 -12.19 10.16
CA ILE A 176 -5.57 -11.08 9.48
C ILE A 176 -4.36 -11.60 8.68
N CYS A 177 -3.74 -12.71 9.10
CA CYS A 177 -2.66 -13.35 8.34
C CYS A 177 -3.16 -13.81 6.96
N GLU A 178 -4.29 -14.50 6.89
CA GLU A 178 -4.88 -14.96 5.64
C GLU A 178 -5.31 -13.78 4.75
N PHE A 179 -5.88 -12.75 5.37
CA PHE A 179 -6.22 -11.52 4.65
C PHE A 179 -4.98 -10.83 4.08
N SER A 180 -3.88 -10.76 4.84
CA SER A 180 -2.60 -10.22 4.40
C SER A 180 -2.03 -11.00 3.22
N SER A 181 -2.02 -12.33 3.28
CA SER A 181 -1.54 -13.18 2.18
C SER A 181 -2.37 -13.00 0.91
N TRP A 182 -3.70 -12.92 1.04
CA TRP A 182 -4.59 -12.65 -0.09
C TRP A 182 -4.37 -11.24 -0.67
N LEU A 183 -4.22 -10.22 0.18
CA LEU A 183 -3.91 -8.84 -0.24
C LEU A 183 -2.57 -8.74 -0.98
N GLN A 184 -1.56 -9.50 -0.58
CA GLN A 184 -0.27 -9.54 -1.27
C GLN A 184 -0.40 -10.09 -2.70
N GLN A 185 -1.11 -11.21 -2.87
CA GLN A 185 -1.40 -11.75 -4.20
C GLN A 185 -2.17 -10.73 -5.05
N MET A 186 -3.17 -10.09 -4.45
CA MET A 186 -3.95 -9.03 -5.10
C MET A 186 -3.08 -7.85 -5.53
N SER A 187 -2.17 -7.40 -4.66
CA SER A 187 -1.22 -6.33 -4.95
C SER A 187 -0.38 -6.66 -6.18
N THR A 188 0.13 -7.89 -6.30
CA THR A 188 0.89 -8.32 -7.49
C THR A 188 0.05 -8.15 -8.76
N TYR A 189 -1.21 -8.60 -8.77
CA TYR A 189 -2.08 -8.44 -9.94
C TYR A 189 -2.37 -6.97 -10.28
N VAL A 190 -2.59 -6.13 -9.26
CA VAL A 190 -2.84 -4.70 -9.45
C VAL A 190 -1.62 -4.02 -10.05
N VAL A 191 -0.43 -4.26 -9.49
CA VAL A 191 0.83 -3.70 -9.99
C VAL A 191 1.03 -4.09 -11.46
N MET A 192 0.96 -5.39 -11.78
CA MET A 192 1.08 -5.89 -13.16
C MET A 192 0.06 -5.26 -14.12
N ALA A 193 -1.19 -5.07 -13.69
CA ALA A 193 -2.23 -4.44 -14.52
C ALA A 193 -2.02 -2.93 -14.70
N THR A 194 -1.34 -2.27 -13.76
CA THR A 194 -1.07 -0.82 -13.80
C THR A 194 0.25 -0.45 -14.47
N GLU A 195 1.26 -1.31 -14.43
CA GLU A 195 2.55 -1.14 -15.14
C GLU A 195 2.36 -1.10 -16.67
N LEU A 196 1.33 -1.77 -17.19
CA LEU A 196 0.95 -1.70 -18.61
C LEU A 196 0.42 -0.31 -19.03
N ASN A 197 0.15 0.58 -18.08
CA ASN A 197 -0.40 1.92 -18.31
C ASN A 197 0.59 3.07 -18.01
N THR A 198 1.85 2.78 -17.65
CA THR A 198 2.87 3.83 -17.53
C THR A 198 3.45 4.15 -18.90
N PRO A 199 3.17 5.32 -19.52
CA PRO A 199 4.09 5.83 -20.52
C PRO A 199 5.43 6.01 -19.81
N HIS A 200 6.49 5.48 -20.41
CA HIS A 200 7.86 5.64 -19.97
C HIS A 200 8.21 7.14 -19.94
N VAL A 201 7.94 7.81 -18.82
CA VAL A 201 8.40 9.18 -18.60
C VAL A 201 9.84 9.06 -18.12
N SER A 202 10.75 9.18 -19.08
CA SER A 202 12.15 9.49 -18.79
C SER A 202 12.17 10.79 -17.99
N SER A 203 12.62 10.68 -16.75
CA SER A 203 13.02 11.78 -15.89
C SER A 203 14.06 12.64 -16.61
N GLU A 204 13.81 13.94 -16.77
CA GLU A 204 14.57 15.00 -16.08
C GLU A 204 14.18 16.42 -16.53
N GLN A 205 14.36 17.34 -15.56
CA GLN A 205 14.48 18.80 -15.67
C GLN A 205 13.21 19.70 -15.57
N PRO A 206 13.37 20.91 -14.98
CA PRO A 206 12.46 21.42 -13.95
C PRO A 206 11.67 22.64 -14.38
N SER A 207 10.73 23.03 -13.51
CA SER A 207 9.86 24.20 -13.61
C SER A 207 10.54 25.46 -14.16
N ARG A 208 9.86 26.21 -15.04
CA ARG A 208 9.36 27.57 -14.74
C ARG A 208 8.66 28.25 -15.93
N LYS A 209 7.52 28.86 -15.54
CA LYS A 209 6.89 30.09 -16.04
C LYS A 209 6.13 30.06 -17.37
N CYS A 210 4.84 30.33 -17.20
CA CYS A 210 3.87 30.84 -18.16
C CYS A 210 4.42 32.09 -18.88
N ASN A 211 4.38 32.09 -20.22
CA ASN A 211 4.21 33.30 -21.01
C ASN A 211 3.46 32.97 -22.30
N ARG A 212 2.51 33.86 -22.63
CA ARG A 212 1.51 33.72 -23.69
C ARG A 212 2.12 33.95 -25.08
N SER A 213 1.91 32.98 -25.99
CA SER A 213 1.73 33.06 -27.48
C SER A 213 2.84 33.72 -28.34
N PRO A 214 3.15 33.19 -29.55
CA PRO A 214 2.19 33.08 -30.66
C PRO A 214 2.12 31.71 -31.35
N LYS A 215 1.04 31.54 -32.11
CA LYS A 215 0.67 30.35 -32.89
C LYS A 215 1.83 29.87 -33.77
N THR A 216 2.28 28.64 -33.56
CA THR A 216 3.11 27.90 -34.53
C THR A 216 2.44 26.56 -34.81
N VAL A 217 2.25 26.32 -36.10
CA VAL A 217 1.51 25.22 -36.72
C VAL A 217 2.06 23.87 -36.26
N LEU A 218 1.24 23.06 -35.60
CA LEU A 218 1.50 21.64 -35.40
C LEU A 218 1.07 20.91 -36.67
N THR A 219 2.04 20.34 -37.37
CA THR A 219 1.82 19.28 -38.35
C THR A 219 1.20 18.09 -37.61
N ILE A 220 -0.11 17.92 -37.80
CA ILE A 220 -0.84 16.74 -37.37
C ILE A 220 -0.38 15.59 -38.27
N SER A 221 0.30 14.60 -37.69
CA SER A 221 0.38 13.27 -38.29
C SER A 221 -1.06 12.75 -38.37
N GLU A 222 -1.60 12.67 -39.59
CA GLU A 222 -2.92 12.11 -39.86
C GLU A 222 -2.90 10.59 -39.61
N GLU A 223 -3.20 10.17 -38.38
CA GLU A 223 -3.64 8.81 -38.13
C GLU A 223 -4.98 8.59 -38.85
N LYS A 224 -4.92 7.86 -39.98
CA LYS A 224 -6.09 7.54 -40.81
C LYS A 224 -7.01 6.56 -40.05
N PHE A 225 -8.07 7.06 -39.43
CA PHE A 225 -9.14 6.26 -38.84
C PHE A 225 -10.00 5.59 -39.94
N LYS A 226 -9.84 4.29 -40.18
CA LYS A 226 -10.75 3.55 -41.08
C LYS A 226 -12.09 3.27 -40.39
N CYS A 227 -13.17 3.82 -40.94
CA CYS A 227 -14.54 3.57 -40.51
C CYS A 227 -14.87 2.09 -40.64
N ILE A 228 -15.31 1.44 -39.56
CA ILE A 228 -15.62 0.00 -39.63
C ILE A 228 -16.81 -0.31 -40.54
N PHE A 229 -17.74 0.62 -40.70
CA PHE A 229 -18.96 0.47 -41.50
C PHE A 229 -18.73 0.68 -42.99
N CYS A 230 -18.13 1.80 -43.39
CA CYS A 230 -17.96 2.13 -44.82
C CYS A 230 -16.50 2.15 -45.31
N LYS A 231 -15.54 1.83 -44.42
CA LYS A 231 -14.09 1.76 -44.70
C LYS A 231 -13.40 3.08 -45.08
N ASP A 232 -14.15 4.18 -45.11
CA ASP A 232 -13.66 5.54 -45.36
C ASP A 232 -12.93 6.13 -44.13
N ASN A 233 -12.18 7.22 -44.31
CA ASN A 233 -11.35 7.82 -43.26
C ASN A 233 -12.16 8.70 -42.27
N HIS A 234 -12.90 8.07 -41.36
CA HIS A 234 -13.62 8.73 -40.26
C HIS A 234 -14.01 7.73 -39.16
N ARG A 235 -14.38 8.25 -37.98
CA ARG A 235 -14.90 7.42 -36.88
C ARG A 235 -16.37 7.06 -37.12
N LEU A 236 -16.83 5.93 -36.59
CA LEU A 236 -18.20 5.41 -36.84
C LEU A 236 -19.31 6.45 -36.54
N TYR A 237 -19.15 7.29 -35.51
CA TYR A 237 -20.12 8.33 -35.16
C TYR A 237 -20.20 9.48 -36.21
N GLN A 238 -19.15 9.65 -37.00
CA GLN A 238 -19.06 10.64 -38.09
C GLN A 238 -19.52 10.03 -39.43
N CYS A 239 -19.90 8.75 -39.45
CA CYS A 239 -20.27 8.07 -40.67
C CYS A 239 -21.69 8.43 -41.12
N MET A 240 -21.79 9.26 -42.16
CA MET A 240 -23.05 9.64 -42.79
C MET A 240 -23.86 8.44 -43.29
N LYS A 241 -23.20 7.41 -43.82
CA LYS A 241 -23.87 6.20 -44.31
C LYS A 241 -24.48 5.42 -43.14
N PHE A 242 -23.75 5.27 -42.04
CA PHE A 242 -24.25 4.63 -40.81
C PHE A 242 -25.43 5.41 -40.19
N ASN A 243 -25.33 6.74 -40.16
CA ASN A 243 -26.39 7.64 -39.68
C ASN A 243 -27.65 7.70 -40.57
N LYS A 244 -27.66 6.98 -41.70
CA LYS A 244 -28.85 6.80 -42.55
C LYS A 244 -29.48 5.41 -42.45
N VAL A 245 -28.82 4.43 -41.80
CA VAL A 245 -29.35 3.07 -41.60
C VAL A 245 -30.48 3.08 -40.55
N ASN A 246 -31.48 2.20 -40.67
CA ASN A 246 -32.51 2.03 -39.64
C ASN A 246 -31.91 1.51 -38.30
N ASN A 247 -32.51 1.86 -37.17
CA ASN A 247 -32.00 1.54 -35.83
C ASN A 247 -31.79 0.03 -35.58
N ASP A 248 -32.66 -0.85 -36.09
CA ASP A 248 -32.52 -2.30 -35.91
C ASP A 248 -31.27 -2.86 -36.59
N LYS A 249 -31.02 -2.42 -37.83
CA LYS A 249 -29.81 -2.78 -38.57
C LYS A 249 -28.55 -2.16 -37.96
N ARG A 250 -28.63 -0.94 -37.42
CA ARG A 250 -27.49 -0.35 -36.67
C ARG A 250 -27.12 -1.18 -35.45
N TRP A 251 -28.11 -1.72 -34.75
CA TRP A 251 -27.89 -2.58 -33.59
C TRP A 251 -27.22 -3.91 -33.96
N GLU A 252 -27.69 -4.56 -35.02
CA GLU A 252 -27.08 -5.78 -35.53
C GLU A 252 -25.59 -5.58 -35.86
N ILE A 253 -25.26 -4.45 -36.49
CA ILE A 253 -23.87 -4.08 -36.80
C ILE A 253 -23.04 -3.87 -35.53
N VAL A 254 -23.58 -3.20 -34.51
CA VAL A 254 -22.90 -2.98 -33.21
C VAL A 254 -22.69 -4.29 -32.46
N LYS A 255 -23.68 -5.20 -32.51
CA LYS A 255 -23.65 -6.51 -31.85
C LYS A 255 -22.62 -7.44 -32.50
N THR A 256 -22.67 -7.58 -33.81
CA THR A 256 -21.78 -8.47 -34.59
C THR A 256 -20.31 -8.03 -34.48
N ASN A 257 -20.05 -6.73 -34.37
CA ASN A 257 -18.69 -6.19 -34.22
C ASN A 257 -18.28 -5.92 -32.75
N ARG A 258 -19.06 -6.40 -31.76
CA ARG A 258 -18.80 -6.29 -30.30
C ARG A 258 -18.51 -4.85 -29.79
N PHE A 259 -19.21 -3.86 -30.34
CA PHE A 259 -18.99 -2.44 -30.00
C PHE A 259 -19.69 -1.94 -28.73
N TYR A 260 -20.18 -2.84 -27.88
CA TYR A 260 -20.76 -2.52 -26.57
C TYR A 260 -19.81 -1.68 -25.67
N PHE A 261 -18.53 -1.59 -26.03
CA PHE A 261 -17.46 -0.92 -25.28
C PHE A 261 -16.70 0.13 -26.10
N CYS A 262 -17.30 0.70 -27.15
CA CYS A 262 -16.60 1.58 -28.12
C CYS A 262 -16.02 2.90 -27.56
N CYS A 263 -16.06 3.12 -26.24
CA CYS A 263 -15.17 4.07 -25.57
C CYS A 263 -13.99 3.28 -24.98
N VAL A 264 -13.09 2.76 -25.83
CA VAL A 264 -11.83 2.18 -25.37
C VAL A 264 -10.86 3.34 -25.05
N PHE A 265 -11.18 4.07 -23.98
CA PHE A 265 -10.29 4.99 -23.27
C PHE A 265 -10.50 4.74 -21.77
N PRO A 266 -9.44 4.52 -20.97
CA PRO A 266 -9.58 4.35 -19.53
C PRO A 266 -10.18 5.61 -18.91
N GLY A 267 -11.18 5.44 -18.04
CA GLY A 267 -11.81 6.54 -17.28
C GLY A 267 -13.13 7.08 -17.84
N HIS A 268 -13.74 6.44 -18.85
CA HIS A 268 -14.99 6.93 -19.42
C HIS A 268 -16.19 5.98 -19.23
N ASN A 269 -17.31 6.55 -18.79
CA ASN A 269 -18.59 5.86 -18.63
C ASN A 269 -19.49 6.13 -19.85
N VAL A 270 -20.13 5.09 -20.41
CA VAL A 270 -21.11 5.19 -21.52
C VAL A 270 -22.19 6.24 -21.25
N TYR A 271 -22.56 6.43 -19.98
CA TYR A 271 -23.55 7.41 -19.53
C TYR A 271 -23.05 8.85 -19.46
N ASN A 272 -21.75 9.13 -19.69
CA ASN A 272 -21.19 10.50 -19.68
C ASN A 272 -20.43 10.87 -20.97
N CYS A 273 -20.56 10.06 -22.04
CA CYS A 273 -19.86 10.32 -23.30
C CYS A 273 -20.56 11.37 -24.18
N THR A 274 -19.90 12.52 -24.38
CA THR A 274 -20.34 13.63 -25.25
C THR A 274 -19.97 13.43 -26.73
N ASN A 275 -18.99 12.58 -27.05
CA ASN A 275 -18.56 12.34 -28.43
C ASN A 275 -19.20 11.10 -29.08
N CYS A 276 -20.04 10.35 -28.35
CA CYS A 276 -20.62 9.09 -28.82
C CYS A 276 -22.16 9.06 -28.65
N HIS A 277 -22.82 10.20 -28.89
CA HIS A 277 -24.27 10.36 -28.76
C HIS A 277 -25.08 9.31 -29.56
N ILE A 278 -24.57 8.88 -30.72
CA ILE A 278 -25.27 7.92 -31.60
C ILE A 278 -25.27 6.51 -30.98
N VAL A 279 -24.13 6.01 -30.50
CA VAL A 279 -24.04 4.69 -29.86
C VAL A 279 -24.77 4.70 -28.51
N ARG A 280 -24.69 5.81 -27.78
CA ARG A 280 -25.45 6.04 -26.54
C ARG A 280 -26.97 5.96 -26.76
N ASN A 281 -27.51 6.61 -27.79
CA ASN A 281 -28.94 6.55 -28.09
C ASN A 281 -29.41 5.16 -28.55
N ILE A 282 -28.57 4.42 -29.28
CA ILE A 282 -28.87 3.03 -29.69
C ILE A 282 -28.96 2.11 -28.47
N VAL A 283 -28.03 2.23 -27.51
CA VAL A 283 -28.02 1.42 -26.28
C VAL A 283 -29.15 1.82 -25.31
N ILE A 284 -29.42 3.13 -25.15
CA ILE A 284 -30.46 3.64 -24.24
C ILE A 284 -31.88 3.32 -24.76
N ASN A 285 -32.14 3.46 -26.06
CA ASN A 285 -33.46 3.14 -26.61
C ASN A 285 -33.77 1.64 -26.51
N TYR A 286 -32.76 0.77 -26.58
CA TYR A 286 -32.96 -0.67 -26.41
C TYR A 286 -33.09 -1.10 -24.94
N GLN A 287 -32.38 -0.46 -24.01
CA GLN A 287 -32.62 -0.69 -22.57
C GLN A 287 -34.05 -0.30 -22.16
N ARG A 288 -34.62 0.75 -22.79
CA ARG A 288 -36.04 1.11 -22.58
C ARG A 288 -37.01 0.08 -23.14
N THR A 289 -36.80 -0.46 -24.35
CA THR A 289 -37.67 -1.52 -24.89
C THR A 289 -37.52 -2.85 -24.14
N PHE A 290 -36.32 -3.22 -23.68
CA PHE A 290 -36.09 -4.41 -22.87
C PHE A 290 -36.72 -4.34 -21.47
N ILE A 291 -36.79 -3.15 -20.87
CA ILE A 291 -37.49 -2.92 -19.59
C ILE A 291 -39.01 -2.97 -19.82
N ILE A 292 -39.53 -2.41 -20.91
CA ILE A 292 -40.97 -2.44 -21.23
C ILE A 292 -41.45 -3.87 -21.53
N GLU A 293 -40.70 -4.68 -22.29
CA GLU A 293 -41.05 -6.08 -22.55
C GLU A 293 -41.02 -6.95 -21.28
N LYS A 294 -40.06 -6.71 -20.36
CA LYS A 294 -40.04 -7.45 -19.09
C LYS A 294 -41.17 -7.05 -18.14
N VAL A 295 -41.56 -5.77 -18.10
CA VAL A 295 -42.70 -5.31 -17.30
C VAL A 295 -44.03 -5.85 -17.83
N HIS A 296 -44.17 -6.02 -19.16
CA HIS A 296 -45.39 -6.59 -19.74
C HIS A 296 -45.50 -8.10 -19.53
N VAL A 297 -44.39 -8.84 -19.59
CA VAL A 297 -44.37 -10.29 -19.31
C VAL A 297 -44.60 -10.60 -17.82
N SER A 298 -44.12 -9.76 -16.89
CA SER A 298 -44.35 -9.95 -15.45
C SER A 298 -45.78 -9.65 -14.99
N ASN A 299 -46.52 -8.78 -15.69
CA ASN A 299 -47.91 -8.43 -15.34
C ASN A 299 -48.96 -9.36 -15.95
N ILE A 300 -48.60 -10.20 -16.93
CA ILE A 300 -49.51 -11.21 -17.51
C ILE A 300 -49.49 -12.52 -16.70
N VAL A 301 -48.40 -12.83 -15.99
CA VAL A 301 -48.25 -14.07 -15.21
C VAL A 301 -48.90 -13.99 -13.82
N THR A 302 -49.24 -12.79 -13.33
CA THR A 302 -49.86 -12.59 -12.00
C THR A 302 -51.40 -12.45 -12.03
N PHE A 303 -52.03 -12.49 -13.21
CA PHE A 303 -53.51 -12.43 -13.36
C PHE A 303 -54.17 -13.74 -13.84
N ARG A 304 -53.46 -14.87 -13.74
CA ARG A 304 -54.04 -16.22 -13.84
C ARG A 304 -53.69 -17.04 -12.60
N ARG A 305 -54.40 -16.77 -11.51
CA ARG A 305 -54.77 -17.74 -10.48
C ARG A 305 -56.13 -17.36 -9.95
#